data_AF-A0A8B3C6P2-F1
#
_entry.id   AF-A0A8B3C6P2-F1
#
_cell.length_a   1.000
_cell.length_b   1.000
_cell.length_c   1.000
_cell.angle_alpha   90.00
_cell.angle_beta   90.00
_cell.angle_gamma   90.00
#
_symmetry.space_group_name_H-M   'P 1'
#
loop_
_entity.id
_entity.type
_entity.pdbx_description
1 polymer ?
#
loop_
_entity_poly.entity_id
_entity_poly.type
_entity_poly.pdbx_seq_one_letter_code
_entity_poly.pdbx_strand_id
1 'polypeptide(L)'
;MGLKNKIRLGFLSLALLLFFSGIISYFELSRLSHSTHSMLGASFRNMELSKTMLDAVQDQNTALLQMIVSGSRNSDSMLIVGRQKFDSSMREANVLIRDLQGFDSIYAANVAYNRIVDAYLSDSLHKNSVGWYVNIYETSYADLTTSIKNFMVSSQRIMDVKAQRLEDNAYRATMPGFIALLIGILIVVVFFYFINLYYISPVLKITDALKNYLNSKIPFKVNVEGRDEMFRLKESIEKLIDQQKSKRNE
;
A
#
# COMPACT_ATOMS: atom_id res chain seq x y z
N MET A 1 0.26 -35.43 -29.82
CA MET A 1 -0.58 -34.70 -28.85
C MET A 1 -1.87 -34.30 -29.54
N GLY A 2 -3.01 -34.64 -28.94
CA GLY A 2 -4.30 -34.34 -29.55
C GLY A 2 -4.74 -32.87 -29.41
N LEU A 3 -5.57 -32.41 -30.35
CA LEU A 3 -6.21 -31.09 -30.46
C LEU A 3 -6.80 -30.63 -29.13
N LYS A 4 -7.52 -31.53 -28.48
CA LYS A 4 -8.15 -31.31 -27.17
C LYS A 4 -7.12 -30.99 -26.09
N ASN A 5 -5.94 -31.64 -26.12
CA ASN A 5 -4.87 -31.36 -25.17
C ASN A 5 -4.14 -30.06 -25.48
N LYS A 6 -3.95 -29.70 -26.76
CA LYS A 6 -3.33 -28.42 -27.15
C LYS A 6 -4.18 -27.22 -26.72
N ILE A 7 -5.49 -27.28 -26.95
CA ILE A 7 -6.44 -26.22 -26.53
C ILE A 7 -6.55 -26.15 -25.01
N ARG A 8 -6.64 -27.30 -24.33
CA ARG A 8 -6.63 -27.34 -22.85
C ARG A 8 -5.35 -26.75 -22.26
N LEU A 9 -4.18 -27.02 -22.86
CA LEU A 9 -2.91 -26.46 -22.40
C LEU A 9 -2.86 -24.93 -22.54
N GLY A 10 -3.39 -24.39 -23.64
CA GLY A 10 -3.45 -22.94 -23.84
C GLY A 10 -4.42 -22.23 -22.89
N PHE A 11 -5.60 -22.82 -22.65
CA PHE A 11 -6.51 -22.29 -21.64
C PHE A 11 -5.97 -22.44 -20.22
N LEU A 12 -5.27 -23.55 -19.92
CA LEU A 12 -4.63 -23.77 -18.62
C LEU A 12 -3.51 -22.76 -18.37
N SER A 13 -2.70 -22.41 -19.38
CA SER A 13 -1.64 -21.41 -19.23
C SER A 13 -2.21 -20.02 -19.00
N LEU A 14 -3.31 -19.67 -19.67
CA LEU A 14 -4.06 -18.42 -19.44
C LEU A 14 -4.63 -18.35 -18.03
N ALA A 15 -5.25 -19.44 -17.57
CA ALA A 15 -5.79 -19.53 -16.21
C ALA A 15 -4.69 -19.41 -15.14
N LEU A 16 -3.54 -20.07 -15.35
CA LEU A 16 -2.36 -19.95 -14.47
C LEU A 16 -1.83 -18.52 -14.43
N LEU A 17 -1.74 -17.84 -15.58
CA LEU A 17 -1.24 -16.47 -15.65
C LEU A 17 -2.15 -15.49 -14.90
N LEU A 18 -3.47 -15.60 -15.10
CA LEU A 18 -4.46 -14.82 -14.36
C LEU A 18 -4.40 -15.10 -12.86
N PHE A 19 -4.24 -16.37 -12.47
CA PHE A 19 -4.14 -16.78 -11.07
C PHE A 19 -2.88 -16.20 -10.40
N PHE A 20 -1.71 -16.31 -11.05
CA PHE A 20 -0.48 -15.74 -10.53
C PHE A 20 -0.52 -14.21 -10.47
N SER A 21 -1.11 -13.55 -11.47
CA SER A 21 -1.32 -12.10 -11.45
C SER A 21 -2.19 -11.67 -10.26
N GLY A 22 -3.30 -12.38 -10.01
CA GLY A 22 -4.17 -12.13 -8.86
C GLY A 22 -3.47 -12.32 -7.52
N ILE A 23 -2.65 -13.36 -7.39
CA ILE A 23 -1.85 -13.62 -6.19
C ILE A 23 -0.83 -12.51 -5.95
N ILE A 24 -0.09 -12.10 -6.98
CA ILE A 24 0.92 -11.04 -6.88
C ILE A 24 0.26 -9.73 -6.46
N SER A 25 -0.86 -9.37 -7.09
CA SER A 25 -1.64 -8.17 -6.74
C SER A 25 -2.13 -8.22 -5.28
N TYR A 26 -2.60 -9.38 -4.81
CA TYR A 26 -3.02 -9.56 -3.42
C TYR A 26 -1.85 -9.40 -2.43
N PHE A 27 -0.68 -9.97 -2.72
CA PHE A 27 0.50 -9.83 -1.86
C PHE A 27 1.04 -8.39 -1.83
N GLU A 28 0.99 -7.71 -2.97
CA GLU A 28 1.41 -6.32 -3.09
C GLU A 28 0.49 -5.37 -2.31
N LEU A 29 -0.82 -5.58 -2.42
CA LEU A 29 -1.84 -4.87 -1.63
C LEU A 29 -1.70 -5.18 -0.13
N SER A 30 -1.41 -6.43 0.24
CA SER A 30 -1.23 -6.85 1.64
C SER A 30 0.00 -6.20 2.28
N ARG A 31 1.14 -6.16 1.57
CA ARG A 31 2.36 -5.47 2.05
C ARG A 31 2.17 -3.95 2.18
N LEU A 32 1.45 -3.34 1.23
CA LEU A 32 1.09 -1.92 1.30
C LEU A 32 0.17 -1.62 2.48
N SER A 33 -0.85 -2.45 2.71
CA SER A 33 -1.80 -2.29 3.81
C SER A 33 -1.12 -2.39 5.18
N HIS A 34 -0.30 -3.41 5.40
CA HIS A 34 0.33 -3.65 6.71
C HIS A 34 1.38 -2.59 7.09
N SER A 35 2.16 -2.11 6.10
CA SER A 35 3.18 -1.07 6.32
C SER A 35 2.58 0.34 6.47
N THR A 36 1.44 0.60 5.81
CA THR A 36 0.75 1.89 5.85
C THR A 36 0.00 2.07 7.17
N HIS A 37 -0.70 1.04 7.65
CA HIS A 37 -1.57 1.16 8.82
C HIS A 37 -0.82 1.29 10.16
N SER A 38 0.29 0.54 10.31
CA SER A 38 1.07 0.51 11.56
C SER A 38 1.81 1.83 11.81
N MET A 39 2.43 2.39 10.77
CA MET A 39 3.21 3.61 10.93
C MET A 39 2.37 4.90 10.86
N LEU A 40 1.25 4.95 10.12
CA LEU A 40 0.35 6.13 10.15
C LEU A 40 -0.36 6.24 11.50
N GLY A 41 -0.83 5.11 12.05
CA GLY A 41 -1.43 5.09 13.37
C GLY A 41 -0.49 5.60 14.47
N ALA A 42 0.79 5.24 14.39
CA ALA A 42 1.82 5.76 15.29
C ALA A 42 2.02 7.28 15.13
N SER A 43 2.13 7.78 13.89
CA SER A 43 2.30 9.22 13.64
C SER A 43 1.10 10.07 14.09
N PHE A 44 -0.13 9.61 13.87
CA PHE A 44 -1.34 10.30 14.34
C PHE A 44 -1.39 10.35 15.87
N ARG A 45 -1.15 9.22 16.52
CA ARG A 45 -1.11 9.15 17.99
C ARG A 45 -0.04 10.08 18.57
N ASN A 46 1.12 10.20 17.91
CA ASN A 46 2.17 11.12 18.35
C ASN A 46 1.77 12.57 18.26
N MET A 47 1.10 12.96 17.17
CA MET A 47 0.62 14.31 17.00
C MET A 47 -0.37 14.66 18.11
N GLU A 48 -1.27 13.74 18.44
CA GLU A 48 -2.24 13.89 19.53
C GLU A 48 -1.56 13.99 20.90
N LEU A 49 -0.58 13.14 21.18
CA LEU A 49 0.19 13.17 22.43
C LEU A 49 1.02 14.46 22.55
N SER A 50 1.67 14.90 21.47
CA SER A 50 2.43 16.16 21.43
C SER A 50 1.55 17.37 21.66
N LYS A 51 0.34 17.37 21.07
CA LYS A 51 -0.65 18.43 21.30
C LYS A 51 -1.11 18.43 22.76
N THR A 52 -1.39 17.26 23.32
CA THR A 52 -1.78 17.12 24.73
C THR A 52 -0.68 17.61 25.68
N MET A 53 0.59 17.33 25.35
CA MET A 53 1.76 17.86 26.08
C MET A 53 1.85 19.39 25.99
N LEU A 54 1.66 19.98 24.80
CA LEU A 54 1.65 21.44 24.61
C LEU A 54 0.53 22.10 25.41
N ASP A 55 -0.68 21.54 25.33
CA ASP A 55 -1.84 22.05 26.09
C ASP A 55 -1.56 21.97 27.60
N ALA A 56 -1.00 20.85 28.08
CA ALA A 56 -0.66 20.68 29.49
C ALA A 56 0.43 21.66 29.96
N VAL A 57 1.43 21.95 29.14
CA VAL A 57 2.49 22.95 29.45
C VAL A 57 1.91 24.37 29.44
N GLN A 58 0.95 24.65 28.55
CA GLN A 58 0.25 25.93 28.52
C GLN A 58 -0.68 26.13 29.73
N ASP A 59 -1.36 25.07 30.18
CA ASP A 59 -2.17 25.07 31.40
C ASP A 59 -1.29 25.36 32.65
N GLN A 60 -0.12 24.72 32.73
CA GLN A 60 0.88 24.98 33.78
C GLN A 60 1.37 26.44 33.75
N ASN A 61 1.66 26.96 32.55
CA ASN A 61 2.07 28.36 32.39
C ASN A 61 0.99 29.35 32.86
N THR A 62 -0.27 29.07 32.52
CA THR A 62 -1.40 29.89 32.96
C THR A 62 -1.55 29.87 34.48
N ALA A 63 -1.41 28.70 35.11
CA ALA A 63 -1.45 28.56 36.55
C ALA A 63 -0.31 29.33 37.24
N LEU A 64 0.91 29.25 36.71
CA LEU A 64 2.07 29.97 37.25
C LEU A 64 1.93 31.48 37.12
N LEU A 65 1.44 31.98 35.98
CA LEU A 65 1.15 33.40 35.80
C LEU A 65 0.10 33.90 36.79
N GLN A 66 -0.96 33.12 37.04
CA GLN A 66 -1.96 33.46 38.05
C GLN A 66 -1.37 33.49 39.47
N MET A 67 -0.45 32.57 39.81
CA MET A 67 0.25 32.61 41.10
C MET A 67 1.15 33.84 41.23
N ILE A 68 1.87 34.20 40.17
CA ILE A 68 2.73 35.38 40.12
C ILE A 68 1.91 36.67 40.30
N VAL A 69 0.77 36.78 39.60
CA VAL A 69 -0.08 37.97 39.63
C VAL A 69 -0.88 38.07 40.93
N SER A 70 -1.44 36.96 41.42
CA SER A 70 -2.25 36.95 42.65
C SER A 70 -1.42 36.95 43.92
N GLY A 71 -0.13 36.61 43.85
CA GLY A 71 0.73 36.39 45.02
C GLY A 71 0.24 35.25 45.92
N SER A 72 -0.68 34.41 45.44
CA SER A 72 -1.35 33.36 46.19
C SER A 72 -1.16 32.00 45.53
N ARG A 73 -1.17 30.92 46.33
CA ARG A 73 -1.05 29.55 45.84
C ARG A 73 -2.38 28.94 45.36
N ASN A 74 -3.40 29.75 45.10
CA ASN A 74 -4.73 29.25 44.75
C ASN A 74 -4.77 28.43 43.45
N SER A 75 -3.81 28.62 42.54
CA SER A 75 -3.69 27.88 41.27
C SER A 75 -2.81 26.62 41.36
N ASP A 76 -2.42 26.18 42.57
CA ASP A 76 -1.52 25.02 42.77
C ASP A 76 -2.12 23.71 42.29
N SER A 77 -3.44 23.57 42.45
CA SER A 77 -4.20 22.45 41.91
C SER A 77 -4.12 22.37 40.37
N MET A 78 -4.22 23.51 39.67
CA MET A 78 -4.13 23.55 38.20
C MET A 78 -2.72 23.19 37.71
N LEU A 79 -1.68 23.65 38.42
CA LEU A 79 -0.29 23.30 38.11
C LEU A 79 -0.05 21.79 38.27
N ILE A 80 -0.53 21.18 39.37
CA ILE A 80 -0.41 19.74 39.61
C ILE A 80 -1.15 18.94 38.54
N VAL A 81 -2.38 19.33 38.19
CA VAL A 81 -3.17 18.67 37.15
C VAL A 81 -2.47 18.75 35.79
N GLY A 82 -1.92 19.93 35.44
CA GLY A 82 -1.15 20.12 34.22
C GLY A 82 0.09 19.22 34.17
N ARG A 83 0.83 19.09 35.28
CA ARG A 83 1.97 18.18 35.39
C ARG A 83 1.58 16.71 35.23
N GLN A 84 0.52 16.28 35.90
CA GLN A 84 0.02 14.90 35.80
C GLN A 84 -0.40 14.54 34.37
N LYS A 85 -1.06 15.48 33.67
CA LYS A 85 -1.47 15.34 32.27
C LYS A 85 -0.26 15.27 31.34
N PHE A 86 0.77 16.09 31.59
CA PHE A 86 2.02 16.00 30.83
C PHE A 86 2.71 14.65 31.01
N ASP A 87 2.86 14.20 32.26
CA ASP A 87 3.54 12.95 32.58
C ASP A 87 2.80 11.71 32.06
N SER A 88 1.46 11.73 32.04
CA SER A 88 0.67 10.64 31.47
C SER A 88 0.88 10.55 29.95
N SER A 89 0.83 11.68 29.23
CA SER A 89 1.13 11.72 27.79
C SER A 89 2.58 11.30 27.49
N MET A 90 3.53 11.65 28.36
CA MET A 90 4.93 11.26 28.21
C MET A 90 5.13 9.75 28.39
N ARG A 91 4.45 9.14 29.38
CA ARG A 91 4.48 7.69 29.57
C ARG A 91 3.84 6.94 28.40
N GLU A 92 2.72 7.43 27.88
CA GLU A 92 2.06 6.81 26.72
C GLU A 92 2.95 6.88 25.48
N ALA A 93 3.59 8.03 25.22
CA ALA A 93 4.54 8.21 24.13
C ALA A 93 5.76 7.28 24.26
N ASN A 94 6.29 7.08 25.47
CA ASN A 94 7.45 6.20 25.72
C ASN A 94 7.17 4.72 25.38
N VAL A 95 5.96 4.23 25.70
CA VAL A 95 5.57 2.83 25.44
C VAL A 95 5.39 2.58 23.95
N LEU A 96 4.85 3.56 23.23
CA LEU A 96 4.59 3.42 21.80
C LEU A 96 5.88 3.53 20.98
N ILE A 97 6.86 4.33 21.42
CA ILE A 97 7.90 4.85 20.53
C ILE A 97 9.23 5.08 21.24
N ARG A 98 9.95 3.99 21.46
CA ARG A 98 11.31 4.03 22.01
C ARG A 98 12.37 4.52 21.01
N ASP A 99 12.03 4.70 19.72
CA ASP A 99 12.98 4.90 18.62
C ASP A 99 12.90 6.26 17.88
N LEU A 100 11.99 7.18 18.25
CA LEU A 100 11.94 8.49 17.59
C LEU A 100 12.92 9.48 18.22
N GLN A 101 13.85 9.98 17.41
CA GLN A 101 14.73 11.09 17.74
C GLN A 101 13.92 12.30 18.23
N GLY A 102 14.25 12.79 19.42
CA GLY A 102 13.64 13.98 20.03
C GLY A 102 12.85 13.73 21.32
N PHE A 103 12.52 12.47 21.63
CA PHE A 103 11.84 12.13 22.90
C PHE A 103 12.73 12.45 24.12
N ASP A 104 14.01 12.09 24.06
CA ASP A 104 14.99 12.41 25.10
C ASP A 104 15.15 13.92 25.29
N SER A 105 15.04 14.71 24.21
CA SER A 105 15.07 16.17 24.26
C SER A 105 13.88 16.74 25.02
N ILE A 106 12.67 16.21 24.82
CA ILE A 106 11.47 16.61 25.58
C ILE A 106 11.64 16.25 27.06
N TYR A 107 12.14 15.05 27.36
CA TYR A 107 12.38 14.63 28.75
C TYR A 107 13.36 15.57 29.45
N ALA A 108 14.51 15.83 28.83
CA ALA A 108 15.53 16.73 29.39
C ALA A 108 14.99 18.16 29.62
N ALA A 109 14.26 18.70 28.64
CA ALA A 109 13.64 20.02 28.75
C ALA A 109 12.57 20.08 29.85
N ASN A 110 11.78 19.02 30.02
CA ASN A 110 10.77 18.94 31.08
C ASN A 110 11.39 18.86 32.48
N VAL A 111 12.50 18.12 32.64
CA VAL A 111 13.23 18.08 33.92
C VAL A 111 13.82 19.46 34.26
N ALA A 112 14.40 20.16 33.28
CA ALA A 112 14.92 21.51 33.49
C ALA A 112 13.80 22.50 33.87
N TYR A 113 12.68 22.45 33.15
CA TYR A 113 11.49 23.25 33.42
C TYR A 113 10.94 23.04 34.84
N ASN A 114 10.71 21.79 35.23
CA ASN A 114 10.17 21.48 36.56
C ASN A 114 11.12 21.91 37.68
N ARG A 115 12.44 21.76 37.50
CA ARG A 115 13.43 22.24 38.47
C ARG A 115 13.34 23.76 38.69
N ILE A 116 13.21 24.54 37.62
CA ILE A 116 13.09 26.00 37.68
C ILE A 116 11.81 26.40 38.40
N VAL A 117 10.68 25.76 38.05
CA VAL A 117 9.38 26.01 38.68
C VAL A 117 9.38 25.63 40.16
N ASP A 118 9.91 24.47 40.53
CA ASP A 118 9.96 23.99 41.92
C ASP A 118 10.82 24.90 42.80
N ALA A 119 11.97 25.37 42.27
CA ALA A 119 12.83 26.32 42.96
C ALA A 119 12.07 27.63 43.27
N TYR A 120 11.29 28.14 42.32
CA TYR A 120 10.49 29.36 42.50
C TYR A 120 9.35 29.18 43.51
N LEU A 121 8.66 28.03 43.48
CA LEU A 121 7.61 27.71 44.44
C LEU A 121 8.15 27.53 45.86
N SER A 122 9.41 27.11 46.02
CA SER A 122 10.06 26.95 47.32
C SER A 122 10.52 28.27 47.96
N ASP A 123 10.86 29.29 47.16
CA ASP A 123 11.36 30.61 47.61
C ASP A 123 10.23 31.60 47.95
N SER A 124 9.07 31.07 48.36
CA SER A 124 7.91 31.82 48.89
C SER A 124 7.31 32.87 47.93
N LEU A 125 7.50 32.75 46.60
CA LEU A 125 6.95 33.65 45.58
C LEU A 125 7.35 35.15 45.76
N HIS A 126 8.39 35.46 46.55
CA HIS A 126 8.63 36.81 47.06
C HIS A 126 9.84 37.55 46.46
N LYS A 127 10.67 36.91 45.62
CA LYS A 127 11.80 37.58 44.94
C LYS A 127 11.51 37.83 43.47
N ASN A 128 11.42 39.12 43.10
CA ASN A 128 11.49 39.63 41.72
C ASN A 128 10.80 38.74 40.66
N SER A 129 9.52 38.44 40.88
CA SER A 129 8.75 37.47 40.09
C SER A 129 8.75 37.79 38.58
N VAL A 130 8.76 39.08 38.22
CA VAL A 130 8.83 39.55 36.83
C VAL A 130 10.22 39.31 36.23
N GLY A 131 11.29 39.64 36.97
CA GLY A 131 12.66 39.41 36.49
C GLY A 131 13.02 37.93 36.37
N TRP A 132 12.51 37.09 37.27
CA TRP A 132 12.62 35.63 37.17
C TRP A 132 11.80 35.08 36.00
N TYR A 133 10.59 35.59 35.78
CA TYR A 133 9.73 35.17 34.67
C TYR A 133 10.42 35.41 33.31
N VAL A 134 10.89 36.64 33.08
CA VAL A 134 11.48 37.05 31.80
C VAL A 134 12.84 36.41 31.55
N ASN A 135 13.72 36.33 32.56
CA ASN A 135 15.10 35.90 32.32
C ASN A 135 15.36 34.39 32.47
N ILE A 136 14.48 33.67 33.17
CA ILE A 136 14.73 32.27 33.55
C ILE A 136 13.59 31.37 33.07
N TYR A 137 12.35 31.72 33.43
CA TYR A 137 11.19 30.88 33.12
C TYR A 137 10.83 30.90 31.63
N GLU A 138 10.81 32.07 30.99
CA GLU A 138 10.44 32.22 29.58
C GLU A 138 11.34 31.37 28.67
N THR A 139 12.65 31.38 28.89
CA THR A 139 13.60 30.55 28.16
C THR A 139 13.33 29.06 28.35
N SER A 140 13.16 28.61 29.59
CA SER A 140 12.89 27.19 29.85
C SER A 140 11.55 26.71 29.30
N TYR A 141 10.53 27.57 29.31
CA TYR A 141 9.23 27.30 28.69
C TYR A 141 9.34 27.25 27.15
N ALA A 142 10.09 28.17 26.55
CA ALA A 142 10.36 28.17 25.12
C ALA A 142 11.11 26.91 24.66
N ASP A 143 12.10 26.46 25.43
CA ASP A 143 12.88 25.26 25.12
C ASP A 143 12.01 23.99 25.18
N LEU A 144 11.17 23.86 26.21
CA LEU A 144 10.24 22.74 26.34
C LEU A 144 9.20 22.72 25.21
N THR A 145 8.54 23.85 24.95
CA THR A 145 7.54 23.96 23.88
C THR A 145 8.15 23.76 22.50
N THR A 146 9.38 24.21 22.25
CA THR A 146 10.11 23.99 21.00
C THR A 146 10.47 22.52 20.82
N SER A 147 10.92 21.85 21.89
CA SER A 147 11.23 20.42 21.84
C SER A 147 9.99 19.58 21.49
N ILE A 148 8.84 19.90 22.09
CA ILE A 148 7.57 19.23 21.78
C ILE A 148 7.10 19.55 20.36
N LYS A 149 7.21 20.80 19.91
CA LYS A 149 6.87 21.19 18.53
C LYS A 149 7.76 20.50 17.49
N ASN A 150 9.06 20.38 17.75
CA ASN A 150 9.98 19.69 16.84
C ASN A 150 9.62 18.21 16.70
N PHE A 151 9.23 17.56 17.79
CA PHE A 151 8.73 16.17 17.79
C PHE A 151 7.37 16.03 17.08
N MET A 152 6.48 17.02 17.21
CA MET A 152 5.22 17.08 16.47
C MET A 152 5.46 17.24 14.95
N VAL A 153 6.38 18.13 14.55
CA VAL A 153 6.73 18.39 13.14
C VAL A 153 7.48 17.21 12.51
N SER A 154 8.33 16.51 13.26
CA SER A 154 8.95 15.27 12.76
C SER A 154 7.90 14.18 12.52
N SER A 155 6.91 14.06 13.40
CA SER A 155 5.76 13.17 13.21
C SER A 155 4.88 13.58 12.02
N GLN A 156 4.68 14.89 11.79
CA GLN A 156 3.90 15.41 10.66
C GLN A 156 4.61 15.23 9.31
N ARG A 157 5.93 15.40 9.26
CA ARG A 157 6.73 15.12 8.05
C ARG A 157 6.63 13.65 7.62
N ILE A 158 6.50 12.71 8.56
CA ILE A 158 6.25 11.29 8.24
C ILE A 158 4.87 11.11 7.57
N MET A 159 3.88 11.95 7.89
CA MET A 159 2.55 11.94 7.28
C MET A 159 2.57 12.57 5.87
N ASP A 160 3.23 13.72 5.68
CA ASP A 160 3.31 14.41 4.38
C ASP A 160 4.17 13.66 3.36
N VAL A 161 5.32 13.13 3.79
CA VAL A 161 6.17 12.25 2.96
C VAL A 161 5.41 10.99 2.55
N LYS A 162 4.40 10.56 3.32
CA LYS A 162 3.56 9.41 2.99
C LYS A 162 2.39 9.73 2.09
N ALA A 163 1.79 10.92 2.18
CA ALA A 163 0.81 11.35 1.18
C ALA A 163 1.45 11.39 -0.21
N GLN A 164 2.67 11.94 -0.31
CA GLN A 164 3.44 11.95 -1.55
C GLN A 164 3.94 10.55 -1.95
N ARG A 165 4.38 9.71 -1.01
CA ARG A 165 4.76 8.32 -1.33
C ARG A 165 3.58 7.40 -1.63
N LEU A 166 2.37 7.69 -1.17
CA LEU A 166 1.17 6.98 -1.62
C LEU A 166 0.93 7.23 -3.11
N GLU A 167 1.26 8.42 -3.60
CA GLU A 167 1.22 8.77 -5.02
C GLU A 167 2.34 8.06 -5.82
N ASP A 168 3.59 8.12 -5.35
CA ASP A 168 4.75 7.52 -6.05
C ASP A 168 4.87 5.98 -5.88
N ASN A 169 4.53 5.42 -4.72
CA ASN A 169 4.51 3.96 -4.53
C ASN A 169 3.25 3.34 -5.12
N ALA A 170 2.13 4.05 -5.30
CA ALA A 170 1.05 3.52 -6.14
C ALA A 170 1.59 3.26 -7.55
N TYR A 171 2.38 4.19 -8.10
CA TYR A 171 2.99 3.99 -9.42
C TYR A 171 3.96 2.80 -9.44
N ARG A 172 4.82 2.67 -8.43
CA ARG A 172 5.82 1.58 -8.36
C ARG A 172 5.24 0.21 -7.98
N ALA A 173 4.14 0.18 -7.23
CA ALA A 173 3.40 -1.05 -6.88
C ALA A 173 2.41 -1.46 -7.98
N THR A 174 2.04 -0.57 -8.89
CA THR A 174 1.20 -0.95 -10.04
C THR A 174 2.06 -1.38 -11.25
N MET A 175 3.37 -1.08 -11.22
CA MET A 175 4.30 -1.39 -12.32
C MET A 175 4.36 -2.88 -12.68
N PRO A 176 4.49 -3.83 -11.72
CA PRO A 176 4.48 -5.26 -12.03
C PRO A 176 3.14 -5.72 -12.58
N GLY A 177 2.03 -5.16 -12.07
CA GLY A 177 0.67 -5.46 -12.51
C GLY A 177 0.40 -5.02 -13.96
N PHE A 178 0.83 -3.81 -14.35
CA PHE A 178 0.70 -3.32 -15.72
C PHE A 178 1.52 -4.14 -16.73
N ILE A 179 2.74 -4.53 -16.36
CA ILE A 179 3.60 -5.37 -17.22
C ILE A 179 2.98 -6.77 -17.39
N ALA A 180 2.47 -7.36 -16.29
CA ALA A 180 1.78 -8.65 -16.34
C ALA A 180 0.52 -8.59 -17.21
N LEU A 181 -0.23 -7.49 -17.15
CA LEU A 181 -1.42 -7.27 -17.96
C LEU A 181 -1.08 -7.16 -19.46
N LEU A 182 -0.05 -6.40 -19.83
CA LEU A 182 0.43 -6.30 -21.21
C LEU A 182 0.87 -7.65 -21.78
N ILE A 183 1.64 -8.42 -21.00
CA ILE A 183 2.07 -9.77 -21.40
C ILE A 183 0.85 -10.69 -21.55
N GLY A 184 -0.13 -10.59 -20.65
CA GLY A 184 -1.39 -11.32 -20.72
C GLY A 184 -2.16 -11.04 -22.03
N ILE A 185 -2.33 -9.76 -22.39
CA ILE A 185 -2.98 -9.36 -23.65
C ILE A 185 -2.20 -9.94 -24.85
N LEU A 186 -0.87 -9.83 -24.86
CA LEU A 186 -0.05 -10.31 -25.95
C LEU A 186 -0.18 -11.84 -26.13
N ILE A 187 -0.21 -12.59 -25.02
CA ILE A 187 -0.43 -14.04 -25.05
C ILE A 187 -1.82 -14.39 -25.57
N VAL A 188 -2.87 -13.66 -25.17
CA VAL A 188 -4.23 -13.86 -25.71
C VAL A 188 -4.26 -13.64 -27.22
N VAL A 189 -3.63 -12.57 -27.72
CA VAL A 189 -3.58 -12.26 -29.16
C VAL A 189 -2.85 -13.36 -29.92
N VAL A 190 -1.69 -13.80 -29.43
CA VAL A 190 -0.93 -14.89 -30.04
C VAL A 190 -1.74 -16.19 -30.02
N PHE A 191 -2.39 -16.52 -28.90
CA PHE A 191 -3.22 -17.71 -28.79
C PHE A 191 -4.41 -17.66 -29.76
N PHE A 192 -5.09 -16.52 -29.87
CA PHE A 192 -6.17 -16.31 -30.85
C PHE A 192 -5.68 -16.52 -32.28
N TYR A 193 -4.50 -15.99 -32.62
CA TYR A 193 -3.88 -16.20 -33.93
C TYR A 193 -3.61 -17.68 -34.21
N PHE A 194 -3.04 -18.40 -33.24
CA PHE A 194 -2.81 -19.85 -33.36
C PHE A 194 -4.12 -20.62 -33.55
N ILE A 195 -5.18 -20.27 -32.81
CA ILE A 195 -6.49 -20.93 -32.97
C ILE A 195 -7.03 -20.74 -34.39
N ASN A 196 -6.94 -19.53 -34.91
CA ASN A 196 -7.45 -19.20 -36.24
C ASN A 196 -6.65 -19.92 -37.35
N LEU A 197 -5.32 -19.82 -37.28
CA LEU A 197 -4.43 -20.38 -38.30
C LEU A 197 -4.48 -21.92 -38.35
N TYR A 198 -4.38 -22.58 -37.19
CA TYR A 198 -4.24 -24.03 -37.12
C TYR A 198 -5.56 -24.79 -36.98
N TYR A 199 -6.64 -24.15 -36.54
CA TYR A 199 -7.91 -24.84 -36.31
C TYR A 199 -9.05 -24.31 -37.17
N ILE A 200 -9.35 -23.01 -37.13
CA ILE A 200 -10.49 -22.45 -37.88
C ILE A 200 -10.25 -22.56 -39.38
N SER A 201 -9.08 -22.12 -39.87
CA SER A 201 -8.76 -22.13 -41.29
C SER A 201 -8.78 -23.53 -41.91
N PRO A 202 -8.20 -24.59 -41.30
CA PRO A 202 -8.30 -25.95 -41.83
C PRO A 202 -9.72 -26.51 -41.79
N VAL A 203 -10.51 -26.24 -40.74
CA VAL A 203 -11.93 -26.67 -40.68
C VAL A 203 -12.72 -26.08 -41.83
N LEU A 204 -12.57 -24.78 -42.10
CA LEU A 204 -13.26 -24.10 -43.19
C LEU A 204 -12.82 -24.68 -44.55
N LYS A 205 -11.51 -24.85 -44.77
CA LYS A 205 -10.97 -25.46 -46.00
C LYS A 205 -11.50 -26.87 -46.25
N ILE A 206 -11.56 -27.72 -45.22
CA ILE A 206 -12.14 -29.07 -45.34
C ILE A 206 -13.63 -28.99 -45.66
N THR A 207 -14.37 -28.13 -44.98
CA THR A 207 -15.83 -27.98 -45.16
C THR A 207 -16.16 -27.49 -46.57
N ASP A 208 -15.47 -26.47 -47.07
CA ASP A 208 -15.67 -25.94 -48.41
C ASP A 208 -15.27 -26.94 -49.49
N ALA A 209 -14.14 -27.64 -49.33
CA ALA A 209 -13.72 -28.67 -50.28
C ALA A 209 -14.70 -29.85 -50.31
N LEU A 210 -15.27 -30.24 -49.16
CA LEU A 210 -16.28 -31.29 -49.10
C LEU A 210 -17.58 -30.84 -49.77
N LYS A 211 -18.01 -29.59 -49.53
CA LYS A 211 -19.19 -29.00 -50.18
C LYS A 211 -19.02 -28.91 -51.70
N ASN A 212 -17.84 -28.53 -52.18
CA ASN A 212 -17.51 -28.51 -53.61
C ASN A 212 -17.46 -29.90 -54.23
N TYR A 213 -17.00 -30.92 -53.50
CA TYR A 213 -17.05 -32.30 -53.94
C TYR A 213 -18.50 -32.80 -54.08
N LEU A 214 -19.36 -32.51 -53.10
CA LEU A 214 -20.77 -32.91 -53.10
C LEU A 214 -21.59 -32.20 -54.19
N ASN A 215 -21.44 -30.88 -54.33
CA ASN A 215 -22.29 -30.07 -55.20
C ASN A 215 -21.79 -30.01 -56.64
N SER A 216 -20.47 -30.03 -56.86
CA SER A 216 -19.86 -29.73 -58.16
C SER A 216 -18.94 -30.84 -58.66
N LYS A 217 -18.85 -31.98 -57.95
CA LYS A 217 -17.97 -33.12 -58.26
C LYS A 217 -16.48 -32.76 -58.41
N ILE A 218 -16.06 -31.63 -57.84
CA ILE A 218 -14.66 -31.20 -57.86
C ILE A 218 -13.85 -32.11 -56.93
N PRO A 219 -12.68 -32.66 -57.35
CA PRO A 219 -11.91 -33.58 -56.52
C PRO A 219 -11.47 -32.94 -55.21
N PHE A 220 -11.74 -33.62 -54.09
CA PHE A 220 -11.34 -33.20 -52.75
C PHE A 220 -9.81 -33.20 -52.64
N LYS A 221 -9.20 -32.01 -52.68
CA LYS A 221 -7.77 -31.80 -52.44
C LYS A 221 -7.61 -30.69 -51.41
N VAL A 222 -7.38 -31.09 -50.16
CA VAL A 222 -7.09 -30.15 -49.07
C VAL A 222 -5.71 -30.43 -48.53
N ASN A 223 -4.87 -29.39 -48.47
CA ASN A 223 -3.59 -29.49 -47.77
C ASN A 223 -3.80 -28.99 -46.34
N VAL A 224 -3.67 -29.90 -45.37
CA VAL A 224 -3.74 -29.57 -43.94
C VAL A 224 -2.33 -29.69 -43.39
N GLU A 225 -1.80 -28.58 -42.87
CA GLU A 225 -0.47 -28.56 -42.26
C GLU A 225 -0.55 -29.17 -40.84
N GLY A 226 0.21 -30.24 -40.60
CA GLY A 226 0.32 -30.92 -39.30
C GLY A 226 -0.09 -32.40 -39.33
N ARG A 227 0.21 -33.13 -38.25
CA ARG A 227 -0.21 -34.54 -38.03
C ARG A 227 -1.20 -34.66 -36.87
N ASP A 228 -2.15 -33.74 -36.77
CA ASP A 228 -3.15 -33.73 -35.70
C ASP A 228 -4.51 -34.25 -36.19
N GLU A 229 -5.55 -34.09 -35.37
CA GLU A 229 -6.89 -34.58 -35.64
C GLU A 229 -7.51 -33.99 -36.90
N MET A 230 -7.11 -32.78 -37.31
CA MET A 230 -7.58 -32.18 -38.57
C MET A 230 -7.02 -32.92 -39.79
N PHE A 231 -5.76 -33.35 -39.70
CA PHE A 231 -5.15 -34.20 -40.73
C PHE A 231 -5.79 -35.59 -40.76
N ARG A 232 -6.07 -36.20 -39.61
CA ARG A 232 -6.76 -37.51 -39.54
C ARG A 232 -8.19 -37.43 -40.07
N LEU A 233 -8.89 -36.32 -39.83
CA LEU A 233 -10.23 -36.07 -40.38
C LEU A 233 -10.18 -35.99 -41.91
N LYS A 234 -9.24 -35.22 -42.46
CA LYS A 234 -8.99 -35.14 -43.90
C LYS A 234 -8.71 -36.53 -44.49
N GLU A 235 -7.80 -37.30 -43.91
CA GLU A 235 -7.43 -38.64 -44.39
C GLU A 235 -8.63 -39.61 -44.36
N SER A 236 -9.47 -39.52 -43.33
CA SER A 236 -10.67 -40.36 -43.21
C SER A 236 -11.71 -40.00 -44.29
N ILE A 237 -11.85 -38.72 -44.62
CA ILE A 237 -12.71 -38.24 -45.71
C ILE A 237 -12.18 -38.72 -47.06
N GLU A 238 -10.87 -38.61 -47.32
CA GLU A 238 -10.24 -39.11 -48.55
C GLU A 238 -10.48 -40.62 -48.73
N LYS A 239 -10.26 -41.43 -47.69
CA LYS A 239 -10.52 -42.88 -47.72
C LYS A 239 -11.99 -43.20 -48.01
N LEU A 240 -12.93 -42.47 -47.43
CA LEU A 240 -14.37 -42.63 -47.70
C LEU A 240 -14.73 -42.30 -49.15
N ILE A 241 -14.16 -41.22 -49.70
CA ILE A 241 -14.36 -40.82 -51.10
C ILE A 241 -13.79 -41.88 -52.05
N ASP A 242 -12.61 -42.41 -51.77
CA ASP A 242 -11.97 -43.43 -52.61
C ASP A 242 -12.74 -44.77 -52.57
N GLN A 243 -13.23 -45.18 -51.40
CA GLN A 243 -14.11 -46.35 -51.28
C GLN A 243 -15.42 -46.18 -52.05
N GLN A 244 -16.04 -45.00 -51.97
CA GLN A 244 -17.24 -44.67 -52.74
C GLN A 244 -16.99 -44.71 -54.25
N LYS A 245 -15.85 -44.22 -54.72
CA LYS A 245 -15.47 -44.31 -56.14
C LYS A 245 -15.23 -45.75 -56.58
N SER A 246 -14.51 -46.54 -55.77
CA SER A 246 -14.24 -47.95 -56.08
C SER A 246 -15.54 -48.76 -56.22
N LYS A 247 -16.49 -48.59 -55.29
CA LYS A 247 -17.81 -49.27 -55.32
C LYS A 247 -18.71 -48.84 -56.48
N ARG A 248 -18.44 -47.69 -57.10
CA ARG A 248 -19.23 -47.19 -58.23
C ARG A 248 -18.64 -47.59 -59.59
N ASN A 249 -17.41 -48.12 -59.59
CA ASN A 249 -16.71 -48.61 -60.77
C ASN A 249 -16.71 -50.16 -60.87
N GLU A 250 -17.26 -50.85 -59.87
CA GLU A 250 -17.76 -52.24 -59.96
C GLU A 250 -19.21 -52.25 -60.47
#